data_AF-A0A7G1PB30-F1
#
_entry.id   AF-A0A7G1PB30-F1
#
_cell.length_a   1.000
_cell.length_b   1.000
_cell.length_c   1.000
_cell.angle_alpha   90.00
_cell.angle_beta   90.00
_cell.angle_gamma   90.00
#
_symmetry.space_group_name_H-M   'P 1'
#
loop_
_entity.id
_entity.type
_entity.pdbx_description
1 polymer ?
#
loop_
_entity_poly.entity_id
_entity_poly.type
_entity_poly.pdbx_seq_one_letter_code
_entity_poly.pdbx_strand_id
1 'polypeptide(L)'
;MAEPDASQNAEAPDGVMATVQGTFAERLDYLCRNDPRGPLGDVRVSEMLREAGLPTASDTYVWQLRTGRRDNPTKNHIEGFARLFGVPVKYFFEDDTVGVVNKLLKMLNALKGDKRFTDEQLHSHLGSLTRLLESGVRAETVLAQLEALARLNEAGVTLDTLKRFEEAGVTSIAMRAVGLSEQGLNAAAAMLDQVRRLEGLPAESDQDQY
;
A
#
# COMPACT_ATOMS: atom_id res chain seq x y z
N MET A 1 37.60 39.65 27.15
CA MET A 1 37.96 38.64 26.12
C MET A 1 36.68 37.88 25.84
N ALA A 2 36.15 38.04 24.63
CA ALA A 2 34.88 37.49 24.16
C ALA A 2 35.12 36.69 22.87
N GLU A 3 34.35 35.60 22.75
CA GLU A 3 33.98 34.81 21.55
C GLU A 3 35.04 33.93 20.82
N PRO A 4 34.64 32.85 20.10
CA PRO A 4 33.30 32.58 19.54
C PRO A 4 32.68 31.15 19.67
N ASP A 5 31.41 31.15 19.27
CA ASP A 5 30.41 30.15 18.90
C ASP A 5 30.85 29.08 17.86
N ALA A 6 30.24 27.90 17.92
CA ALA A 6 29.99 27.03 16.77
C ALA A 6 28.90 25.99 17.10
N SER A 7 27.63 26.40 16.96
CA SER A 7 26.57 25.52 16.48
C SER A 7 26.97 24.87 15.15
N GLN A 8 27.05 23.54 15.11
CA GLN A 8 26.93 22.72 13.89
C GLN A 8 26.17 21.45 14.32
N ASN A 9 24.85 21.39 14.14
CA ASN A 9 24.20 20.95 12.91
C ASN A 9 24.88 19.70 12.33
N ALA A 10 24.48 18.52 12.82
CA ALA A 10 24.72 17.27 12.11
C ALA A 10 23.39 16.85 11.49
N GLU A 11 23.31 17.17 10.21
CA GLU A 11 22.26 16.82 9.26
C GLU A 11 21.89 15.34 9.35
N ALA A 12 20.60 15.07 9.32
CA ALA A 12 20.09 13.75 8.96
C ALA A 12 20.60 13.40 7.55
N PRO A 13 21.20 12.23 7.32
CA PRO A 13 21.47 11.80 5.96
C PRO A 13 20.14 11.38 5.33
N ASP A 14 19.66 12.28 4.49
CA ASP A 14 18.71 12.05 3.42
C ASP A 14 19.27 11.00 2.44
N GLY A 15 18.38 10.16 1.91
CA GLY A 15 18.63 9.47 0.63
C GLY A 15 19.60 8.29 0.63
N VAL A 16 19.22 7.17 1.26
CA VAL A 16 19.50 5.86 0.66
C VAL A 16 18.16 5.15 0.53
N MET A 17 17.70 4.95 -0.71
CA MET A 17 16.70 3.93 -0.99
C MET A 17 17.31 2.58 -0.59
N ALA A 18 17.09 2.19 0.67
CA ALA A 18 17.56 0.93 1.21
C ALA A 18 16.93 -0.19 0.39
N THR A 19 17.76 -0.77 -0.48
CA THR A 19 17.55 -2.12 -1.02
C THR A 19 17.19 -2.98 0.16
N VAL A 20 15.98 -3.55 0.18
CA VAL A 20 15.51 -4.30 1.33
C VAL A 20 16.19 -5.67 1.36
N GLN A 21 17.47 -5.67 1.71
CA GLN A 21 18.21 -6.81 2.25
C GLN A 21 18.46 -6.48 3.71
N GLY A 22 17.63 -7.06 4.57
CA GLY A 22 17.70 -6.85 6.01
C GLY A 22 17.86 -8.16 6.75
N THR A 23 18.51 -8.10 7.91
CA THR A 23 18.51 -9.12 8.95
C THR A 23 17.08 -9.45 9.42
N PHE A 24 16.90 -10.55 10.15
CA PHE A 24 15.61 -10.88 10.78
C PHE A 24 15.06 -9.71 11.61
N ALA A 25 15.96 -9.05 12.36
CA ALA A 25 15.64 -7.90 13.20
C ALA A 25 15.01 -6.77 12.40
N GLU A 26 15.67 -6.34 11.32
CA GLU A 26 15.19 -5.25 10.46
C GLU A 26 13.84 -5.58 9.81
N ARG A 27 13.64 -6.84 9.40
CA ARG A 27 12.37 -7.31 8.82
C ARG A 27 11.23 -7.29 9.85
N LEU A 28 11.46 -7.84 11.05
CA LEU A 28 10.45 -7.82 12.11
C LEU A 28 10.14 -6.39 12.56
N ASP A 29 11.16 -5.55 12.66
CA ASP A 29 11.02 -4.14 13.02
C ASP A 29 10.24 -3.35 11.95
N TYR A 30 10.49 -3.64 10.66
CA TYR A 30 9.72 -3.07 9.56
C TYR A 30 8.23 -3.43 9.65
N LEU A 31 7.89 -4.69 9.92
CA LEU A 31 6.51 -5.12 10.11
C LEU A 31 5.84 -4.39 11.29
N CYS A 32 6.55 -4.26 12.42
CA CYS A 32 6.04 -3.55 13.59
C CYS A 32 5.74 -2.07 13.27
N ARG A 33 6.59 -1.40 12.48
CA ARG A 33 6.38 0.02 12.13
C ARG A 33 5.30 0.25 11.08
N ASN A 34 5.11 -0.71 10.18
CA ASN A 34 4.28 -0.53 8.98
C ASN A 34 3.00 -1.37 8.97
N ASP A 35 2.63 -1.99 10.10
CA ASP A 35 1.39 -2.78 10.16
C ASP A 35 0.17 -1.92 9.77
N PRO A 36 -0.77 -2.47 8.97
CA PRO A 36 -2.00 -1.75 8.63
C PRO A 36 -2.83 -1.32 9.85
N ARG A 37 -2.70 -2.00 11.00
CA ARG A 37 -3.30 -1.63 12.30
C ARG A 37 -2.61 -0.48 13.03
N GLY A 38 -1.57 0.09 12.42
CA GLY A 38 -0.74 1.14 12.98
C GLY A 38 0.53 0.59 13.64
N PRO A 39 1.48 1.46 14.04
CA PRO A 39 2.74 1.03 14.63
C PRO A 39 2.51 0.20 15.91
N LEU A 40 3.07 -1.01 15.93
CA LEU A 40 2.95 -1.94 17.06
C LEU A 40 4.21 -1.88 17.94
N GLY A 41 4.01 -1.57 19.22
CA GLY A 41 5.04 -1.70 20.25
C GLY A 41 5.24 -3.15 20.69
N ASP A 42 6.36 -3.43 21.38
CA ASP A 42 6.73 -4.79 21.79
C ASP A 42 5.67 -5.43 22.71
N VAL A 43 5.16 -4.65 23.67
CA VAL A 43 4.07 -5.06 24.58
C VAL A 43 2.85 -5.48 23.79
N ARG A 44 2.45 -4.67 22.79
CA ARG A 44 1.26 -4.93 21.98
C ARG A 44 1.43 -6.19 21.14
N VAL A 45 2.59 -6.40 20.54
CA VAL A 45 2.91 -7.64 19.79
C VAL A 45 2.77 -8.87 20.69
N SER A 46 3.33 -8.82 21.90
CA SER A 46 3.23 -9.92 22.87
C SER A 46 1.79 -10.20 23.32
N GLU A 47 0.99 -9.15 23.54
CA GLU A 47 -0.43 -9.27 23.85
C GLU A 47 -1.19 -9.94 22.70
N MET A 48 -1.00 -9.45 21.48
CA MET A 48 -1.70 -9.96 20.31
C MET A 48 -1.34 -11.43 19.99
N LEU A 49 -0.08 -11.84 20.19
CA LEU A 49 0.30 -13.25 20.09
C LEU A 49 -0.48 -14.11 21.08
N ARG A 50 -0.65 -13.64 22.32
CA ARG A 50 -1.41 -14.34 23.36
C ARG A 50 -2.91 -14.37 23.05
N GLU A 51 -3.49 -13.24 22.67
CA GLU A 51 -4.91 -13.10 22.30
C GLU A 51 -5.28 -14.01 21.13
N ALA A 52 -4.38 -14.15 20.15
CA ALA A 52 -4.57 -15.01 18.98
C ALA A 52 -4.26 -16.50 19.24
N GLY A 53 -3.83 -16.88 20.45
CA GLY A 53 -3.41 -18.26 20.76
C GLY A 53 -2.18 -18.73 19.96
N LEU A 54 -1.33 -17.79 19.54
CA LEU A 54 -0.09 -18.06 18.81
C LEU A 54 1.07 -18.33 19.79
N PRO A 55 2.20 -18.89 19.31
CA PRO A 55 3.39 -19.08 20.13
C PRO A 55 3.79 -17.80 20.85
N THR A 56 3.73 -17.83 22.18
CA THR A 56 3.92 -16.63 23.01
C THR A 56 5.39 -16.20 23.03
N ALA A 57 5.59 -14.88 23.06
CA ALA A 57 6.88 -14.23 23.20
C ALA A 57 6.73 -13.10 24.23
N SER A 58 7.66 -12.98 25.17
CA SER A 58 7.67 -11.83 26.10
C SER A 58 8.02 -10.55 25.34
N ASP A 59 7.56 -9.41 25.85
CA ASP A 59 7.83 -8.07 25.33
C ASP A 59 9.33 -7.80 25.23
N THR A 60 10.08 -8.19 26.27
CA THR A 60 11.55 -8.09 26.28
C THR A 60 12.20 -8.94 25.18
N TYR A 61 11.65 -10.13 24.91
CA TYR A 61 12.17 -11.00 23.85
C TYR A 61 11.84 -10.46 22.46
N VAL A 62 10.64 -9.91 22.25
CA VAL A 62 10.27 -9.21 21.00
C VAL A 62 11.22 -8.04 20.74
N TRP A 63 11.52 -7.22 21.74
CA TRP A 63 12.49 -6.14 21.62
C TRP A 63 13.91 -6.62 21.30
N GLN A 64 14.37 -7.71 21.93
CA GLN A 64 15.70 -8.29 21.66
C GLN A 64 15.82 -8.76 20.20
N LEU A 65 14.75 -9.37 19.66
CA LEU A 65 14.67 -9.72 18.24
C LEU A 65 14.59 -8.46 17.36
N ARG A 66 13.74 -7.51 17.75
CA ARG A 66 13.63 -6.10 17.29
C ARG A 66 14.98 -5.47 16.91
N THR A 67 15.89 -5.55 17.88
CA THR A 67 17.15 -4.81 17.90
C THR A 67 18.36 -5.68 17.50
N GLY A 68 18.14 -6.94 17.11
CA GLY A 68 19.23 -7.86 16.75
C GLY A 68 20.09 -8.32 17.93
N ARG A 69 19.75 -7.95 19.18
CA ARG A 69 20.41 -8.47 20.38
C ARG A 69 20.24 -9.97 20.53
N ARG A 70 19.17 -10.49 19.94
CA ARG A 70 18.97 -11.91 19.68
C ARG A 70 18.57 -12.06 18.22
N ASP A 71 19.15 -13.04 17.56
CA ASP A 71 19.07 -13.25 16.11
C ASP A 71 18.59 -14.66 15.73
N ASN A 72 18.51 -15.57 16.71
CA ASN A 72 18.08 -16.96 16.52
C ASN A 72 16.74 -17.27 17.21
N PRO A 73 15.60 -16.80 16.64
CA PRO A 73 14.28 -17.17 17.11
C PRO A 73 13.96 -18.64 16.76
N THR A 74 13.12 -19.28 17.58
CA THR A 74 12.64 -20.63 17.26
C THR A 74 11.71 -20.60 16.05
N LYS A 75 11.60 -21.73 15.33
CA LYS A 75 10.64 -21.89 14.23
C LYS A 75 9.21 -21.51 14.65
N ASN A 76 8.80 -21.89 15.86
CA ASN A 76 7.48 -21.56 16.39
C ASN A 76 7.26 -20.06 16.52
N HIS A 77 8.27 -19.30 16.98
CA HIS A 77 8.18 -17.84 17.06
C HIS A 77 8.11 -17.20 15.68
N ILE A 78 8.92 -17.67 14.72
CA ILE A 78 8.90 -17.18 13.34
C ILE A 78 7.51 -17.39 12.72
N GLU A 79 6.93 -18.58 12.86
CA GLU A 79 5.58 -18.88 12.38
C GLU A 79 4.52 -18.04 13.10
N GLY A 80 4.68 -17.81 14.40
CA GLY A 80 3.82 -16.94 15.19
C GLY A 80 3.81 -15.50 14.67
N PHE A 81 4.99 -14.92 14.44
CA PHE A 81 5.11 -13.57 13.88
C PHE A 81 4.55 -13.51 12.46
N ALA A 82 4.89 -14.46 11.59
CA ALA A 82 4.37 -14.50 10.22
C ALA A 82 2.84 -14.48 10.20
N ARG A 83 2.20 -15.31 11.04
CA ARG A 83 0.73 -15.36 11.17
C ARG A 83 0.15 -14.07 11.75
N LEU A 84 0.76 -13.52 12.80
CA LEU A 84 0.31 -12.27 13.43
C LEU A 84 0.29 -11.10 12.44
N PHE A 85 1.31 -11.01 11.59
CA PHE A 85 1.46 -9.92 10.62
C PHE A 85 0.79 -10.21 9.27
N GLY A 86 0.23 -11.40 9.06
CA GLY A 86 -0.39 -11.79 7.80
C GLY A 86 0.62 -11.89 6.64
N VAL A 87 1.86 -12.27 6.93
CA VAL A 87 2.93 -12.42 5.93
C VAL A 87 3.38 -13.87 5.81
N PRO A 88 3.94 -14.27 4.65
CA PRO A 88 4.54 -15.60 4.49
C PRO A 88 5.73 -15.77 5.44
N VAL A 89 5.97 -17.00 5.93
CA VAL A 89 7.19 -17.31 6.73
C VAL A 89 8.46 -16.96 5.95
N LYS A 90 8.42 -17.16 4.63
CA LYS A 90 9.48 -16.81 3.68
C LYS A 90 9.88 -15.34 3.73
N TYR A 91 9.01 -14.44 4.17
CA TYR A 91 9.34 -13.02 4.35
C TYR A 91 10.60 -12.84 5.21
N PHE A 92 10.78 -13.66 6.25
CA PHE A 92 11.95 -13.54 7.12
C PHE A 92 13.26 -14.05 6.51
N PHE A 93 13.23 -14.68 5.33
CA PHE A 93 14.39 -15.37 4.74
C PHE A 93 14.65 -15.05 3.25
N GLU A 94 13.62 -14.74 2.47
CA GLU A 94 13.70 -14.55 1.01
C GLU A 94 13.52 -13.07 0.65
N ASP A 95 14.54 -12.45 0.04
CA ASP A 95 14.53 -11.02 -0.29
C ASP A 95 13.45 -10.66 -1.33
N ASP A 96 13.18 -11.55 -2.28
CA ASP A 96 12.11 -11.38 -3.27
C ASP A 96 10.74 -11.27 -2.56
N THR A 97 10.49 -12.16 -1.59
CA THR A 97 9.27 -12.12 -0.77
C THR A 97 9.20 -10.82 0.02
N VAL A 98 10.32 -10.35 0.58
CA VAL A 98 10.39 -9.07 1.30
C VAL A 98 10.01 -7.89 0.41
N GLY A 99 10.60 -7.82 -0.80
CA GLY A 99 10.33 -6.74 -1.74
C GLY A 99 8.86 -6.63 -2.10
N VAL A 100 8.20 -7.77 -2.37
CA VAL A 100 6.78 -7.82 -2.71
C VAL A 100 5.90 -7.42 -1.53
N VAL A 101 6.11 -8.02 -0.36
CA VAL A 101 5.31 -7.74 0.85
C VAL A 101 5.47 -6.28 1.29
N ASN A 102 6.68 -5.72 1.22
CA ASN A 102 6.91 -4.33 1.59
C ASN A 102 6.21 -3.35 0.64
N LYS A 103 6.14 -3.67 -0.67
CA LYS A 103 5.33 -2.89 -1.62
C LYS A 103 3.85 -2.97 -1.27
N LEU A 104 3.31 -4.17 -1.02
CA LEU A 104 1.91 -4.35 -0.60
C LEU A 104 1.57 -3.55 0.66
N LEU A 105 2.44 -3.60 1.67
CA LEU A 105 2.28 -2.81 2.91
C LEU A 105 2.23 -1.31 2.64
N LYS A 106 3.14 -0.79 1.80
CA LYS A 106 3.14 0.63 1.43
C LYS A 106 1.84 1.03 0.73
N MET A 107 1.38 0.21 -0.22
CA MET A 107 0.15 0.48 -0.97
C MET A 107 -1.10 0.43 -0.08
N LEU A 108 -1.22 -0.57 0.78
CA LEU A 108 -2.33 -0.66 1.73
C LEU A 108 -2.32 0.49 2.74
N ASN A 109 -1.13 0.89 3.22
CA ASN A 109 -1.01 2.04 4.11
C ASN A 109 -1.31 3.37 3.42
N ALA A 110 -1.12 3.50 2.09
CA ALA A 110 -1.53 4.69 1.34
C ALA A 110 -3.06 4.85 1.26
N LEU A 111 -3.81 3.75 1.45
CA LEU A 111 -5.27 3.78 1.54
C LEU A 111 -5.77 4.19 2.94
N LYS A 112 -4.89 4.33 3.93
CA LYS A 112 -5.26 4.80 5.26
C LYS A 112 -5.77 6.23 5.20
N GLY A 113 -6.86 6.50 5.91
CA GLY A 113 -7.57 7.79 5.89
C GLY A 113 -8.77 7.81 4.95
N ASP A 114 -8.90 6.81 4.08
CA ASP A 114 -10.14 6.56 3.36
C ASP A 114 -11.18 5.93 4.29
N LYS A 115 -12.33 6.59 4.46
CA LYS A 115 -13.42 6.11 5.33
C LYS A 115 -14.01 4.76 4.90
N ARG A 116 -13.69 4.29 3.69
CA ARG A 116 -14.16 3.00 3.16
C ARG A 116 -13.47 1.79 3.79
N PHE A 117 -12.28 1.97 4.36
CA PHE A 117 -11.49 0.87 4.90
C PHE A 117 -11.13 1.11 6.35
N THR A 118 -11.37 0.13 7.21
CA THR A 118 -10.79 0.10 8.55
C THR A 118 -9.38 -0.48 8.52
N ASP A 119 -8.57 -0.10 9.49
CA ASP A 119 -7.21 -0.61 9.64
C ASP A 119 -7.15 -2.15 9.73
N GLU A 120 -8.15 -2.77 10.37
CA GLU A 120 -8.29 -4.23 10.47
C GLU A 120 -8.65 -4.87 9.11
N GLN A 121 -9.48 -4.21 8.29
CA GLN A 121 -9.79 -4.68 6.94
C GLN A 121 -8.54 -4.63 6.05
N LEU A 122 -7.74 -3.56 6.13
CA LEU A 122 -6.47 -3.46 5.41
C LEU A 122 -5.49 -4.55 5.83
N HIS A 123 -5.41 -4.87 7.12
CA HIS A 123 -4.61 -5.99 7.62
C HIS A 123 -5.09 -7.35 7.07
N SER A 124 -6.40 -7.60 7.10
CA SER A 124 -6.98 -8.82 6.54
C SER A 124 -6.74 -8.96 5.02
N HIS A 125 -6.76 -7.84 4.29
CA HIS A 125 -6.42 -7.80 2.87
C HIS A 125 -4.96 -8.14 2.62
N LEU A 126 -4.02 -7.61 3.42
CA LEU A 126 -2.61 -8.02 3.35
C LEU A 126 -2.48 -9.54 3.45
N GLY A 127 -3.07 -10.16 4.49
CA GLY A 127 -3.03 -11.60 4.69
C GLY A 127 -3.66 -12.40 3.56
N SER A 128 -4.71 -11.87 2.92
CA SER A 128 -5.35 -12.53 1.78
C SER A 128 -4.50 -12.45 0.53
N LEU A 129 -3.89 -11.28 0.26
CA LEU A 129 -3.00 -11.06 -0.87
C LEU A 129 -1.73 -11.90 -0.76
N THR A 130 -1.11 -11.97 0.43
CA THR A 130 0.09 -12.79 0.64
C THR A 130 -0.16 -14.28 0.43
N ARG A 131 -1.33 -14.79 0.85
CA ARG A 131 -1.74 -16.17 0.54
C ARG A 131 -1.95 -16.41 -0.95
N LEU A 132 -2.47 -15.43 -1.69
CA LEU A 132 -2.61 -15.55 -3.15
C LEU A 132 -1.25 -15.61 -3.85
N LEU A 133 -0.25 -14.89 -3.34
CA LEU A 133 1.13 -14.99 -3.83
C LEU A 133 1.70 -16.39 -3.58
N GLU A 134 1.43 -16.99 -2.41
CA GLU A 134 1.84 -18.36 -2.12
C GLU A 134 1.14 -19.40 -3.01
N SER A 135 -0.05 -19.10 -3.55
CA SER A 135 -0.77 -19.99 -4.48
C SER A 135 -0.28 -19.91 -5.93
N GLY A 136 0.83 -19.23 -6.20
CA GLY A 136 1.45 -19.17 -7.53
C GLY A 136 0.92 -18.06 -8.44
N VAL A 137 0.12 -17.13 -7.92
CA VAL A 137 -0.21 -15.89 -8.64
C VAL A 137 1.05 -15.03 -8.66
N ARG A 138 1.49 -14.61 -9.85
CA ARG A 138 2.68 -13.77 -10.02
C ARG A 138 2.52 -12.45 -9.26
N ALA A 139 3.50 -12.14 -8.41
CA ALA A 139 3.53 -10.94 -7.60
C ALA A 139 3.46 -9.66 -8.43
N GLU A 140 4.11 -9.68 -9.58
CA GLU A 140 4.14 -8.56 -10.53
C GLU A 140 2.73 -8.24 -11.04
N THR A 141 1.91 -9.25 -11.29
CA THR A 141 0.52 -9.06 -11.73
C THR A 141 -0.31 -8.38 -10.65
N VAL A 142 -0.22 -8.88 -9.41
CA VAL A 142 -1.01 -8.36 -8.27
C VAL A 142 -0.60 -6.92 -7.96
N LEU A 143 0.70 -6.65 -7.92
CA LEU A 143 1.22 -5.30 -7.69
C LEU A 143 0.80 -4.34 -8.80
N ALA A 144 0.95 -4.72 -10.07
CA ALA A 144 0.54 -3.88 -11.20
C ALA A 144 -0.97 -3.56 -11.17
N GLN A 145 -1.81 -4.54 -10.83
CA GLN A 145 -3.25 -4.33 -10.69
C GLN A 145 -3.59 -3.40 -9.53
N LEU A 146 -2.95 -3.58 -8.37
CA LEU A 146 -3.16 -2.71 -7.22
C LEU A 146 -2.67 -1.28 -7.49
N GLU A 147 -1.57 -1.11 -8.24
CA GLU A 147 -1.05 0.21 -8.63
C GLU A 147 -2.03 0.90 -9.59
N ALA A 148 -2.58 0.16 -10.55
CA ALA A 148 -3.63 0.68 -11.42
C ALA A 148 -4.87 1.11 -10.62
N LEU A 149 -5.30 0.30 -9.66
CA LEU A 149 -6.42 0.64 -8.78
C LEU A 149 -6.13 1.85 -7.89
N ALA A 150 -4.91 1.98 -7.35
CA ALA A 150 -4.50 3.13 -6.56
C ALA A 150 -4.53 4.43 -7.39
N ARG A 151 -4.04 4.39 -8.64
CA ARG A 151 -4.11 5.52 -9.57
C ARG A 151 -5.55 5.92 -9.90
N LEU A 152 -6.42 4.93 -10.12
CA LEU A 152 -7.85 5.20 -10.34
C LEU A 152 -8.48 5.85 -9.11
N ASN A 153 -8.11 5.40 -7.91
CA ASN A 153 -8.58 6.01 -6.68
C ASN A 153 -8.11 7.46 -6.51
N GLU A 154 -6.83 7.73 -6.76
CA GLU A 154 -6.26 9.09 -6.75
C GLU A 154 -6.95 10.01 -7.77
N ALA A 155 -7.34 9.48 -8.93
CA ALA A 155 -8.11 10.19 -9.94
C ALA A 155 -9.61 10.37 -9.57
N GLY A 156 -10.03 9.97 -8.37
CA GLY A 156 -11.42 10.06 -7.92
C GLY A 156 -12.37 9.06 -8.59
N VAL A 157 -11.84 8.08 -9.32
CA VAL A 157 -12.63 7.03 -9.98
C VAL A 157 -12.95 5.95 -8.95
N THR A 158 -14.19 5.96 -8.46
CA THR A 158 -14.68 4.99 -7.50
C THR A 158 -15.52 3.90 -8.17
N LEU A 159 -15.78 2.79 -7.46
CA LEU A 159 -16.72 1.77 -7.95
C LEU A 159 -18.11 2.34 -8.23
N ASP A 160 -18.55 3.33 -7.45
CA ASP A 160 -19.81 4.02 -7.70
C ASP A 160 -19.74 4.90 -8.96
N THR A 161 -18.61 5.58 -9.20
CA THR A 161 -18.33 6.30 -10.46
C THR A 161 -18.39 5.34 -11.65
N LEU A 162 -17.75 4.18 -11.55
CA LEU A 162 -17.74 3.16 -12.60
C LEU A 162 -19.14 2.57 -12.84
N LYS A 163 -19.89 2.32 -11.78
CA LYS A 163 -21.26 1.83 -11.87
C LYS A 163 -22.18 2.85 -12.56
N ARG A 164 -22.03 4.13 -12.23
CA ARG A 164 -22.75 5.22 -12.90
C ARG A 164 -22.39 5.30 -14.39
N PHE A 165 -21.13 5.07 -14.76
CA PHE A 165 -20.73 5.01 -16.17
C PHE A 165 -21.34 3.83 -16.92
N GLU A 166 -21.47 2.67 -16.26
CA GLU A 166 -22.15 1.50 -16.83
C GLU A 166 -23.65 1.76 -17.03
N GLU A 167 -24.34 2.24 -15.98
CA GLU A 167 -25.77 2.55 -16.01
C GLU A 167 -26.12 3.64 -17.04
N ALA A 168 -25.25 4.63 -17.22
CA ALA A 168 -25.41 5.69 -18.21
C ALA A 168 -24.94 5.31 -19.63
N GLY A 169 -24.46 4.08 -19.86
CA GLY A 169 -23.95 3.61 -21.16
C GLY A 169 -22.64 4.25 -21.62
N VAL A 170 -21.98 5.03 -20.75
CA VAL A 170 -20.73 5.76 -21.03
C VAL A 170 -19.58 4.82 -21.37
N THR A 171 -19.53 3.63 -20.74
CA THR A 171 -18.52 2.60 -21.06
C THR A 171 -18.51 2.22 -22.54
N SER A 172 -19.68 2.19 -23.18
CA SER A 172 -19.80 1.87 -24.61
C SER A 172 -19.18 2.97 -25.49
N ILE A 173 -19.28 4.23 -25.08
CA ILE A 173 -18.66 5.36 -25.78
C ILE A 173 -17.13 5.32 -25.56
N ALA A 174 -16.69 5.14 -24.32
CA ALA A 174 -15.27 5.04 -23.99
C ALA A 174 -14.57 3.91 -24.76
N MET A 175 -15.17 2.73 -24.83
CA MET A 175 -14.61 1.60 -25.58
C MET A 175 -14.52 1.85 -27.09
N ARG A 176 -15.39 2.69 -27.67
CA ARG A 176 -15.31 3.09 -29.08
C ARG A 176 -14.22 4.14 -29.33
N ALA A 177 -13.87 4.93 -28.31
CA ALA A 177 -12.80 5.91 -28.40
C ALA A 177 -11.40 5.26 -28.37
N VAL A 178 -11.29 4.04 -27.84
CA VAL A 178 -10.02 3.30 -27.80
C VAL A 178 -9.51 3.07 -29.23
N GLY A 179 -8.31 3.58 -29.51
CA GLY A 179 -7.64 3.46 -30.81
C GLY A 179 -7.87 4.62 -31.78
N LEU A 180 -8.65 5.64 -31.40
CA LEU A 180 -8.72 6.90 -32.14
C LEU A 180 -7.39 7.66 -32.03
N SER A 181 -7.04 8.41 -33.09
CA SER A 181 -5.95 9.38 -33.03
C SER A 181 -6.32 10.58 -32.15
N GLU A 182 -5.34 11.37 -31.70
CA GLU A 182 -5.61 12.60 -30.94
C GLU A 182 -6.57 13.54 -31.68
N GLN A 183 -6.42 13.70 -32.99
CA GLN A 183 -7.34 14.51 -33.80
C GLN A 183 -8.76 13.93 -33.80
N GLY A 184 -8.90 12.60 -33.85
CA GLY A 184 -10.19 11.92 -33.76
C GLY A 184 -10.83 12.05 -32.38
N LEU A 185 -10.03 11.96 -31.31
CA LEU A 185 -10.48 12.19 -29.94
C LEU A 185 -10.97 13.64 -29.75
N ASN A 186 -10.23 14.62 -30.26
CA ASN A 186 -10.63 16.04 -30.20
C ASN A 186 -11.94 16.31 -30.97
N ALA A 187 -12.11 15.67 -32.13
CA ALA A 187 -13.36 15.78 -32.90
C ALA A 187 -14.53 15.15 -32.15
N ALA A 188 -14.34 13.97 -31.55
CA ALA A 188 -15.35 13.32 -30.73
C ALA A 188 -15.71 14.16 -29.49
N ALA A 189 -14.72 14.75 -28.81
CA ALA A 189 -14.94 15.66 -27.69
C ALA A 189 -15.76 16.89 -28.09
N ALA A 190 -15.43 17.53 -29.22
CA ALA A 190 -16.18 18.67 -29.73
C ALA A 190 -17.65 18.33 -30.09
N MET A 191 -17.89 17.13 -30.63
CA MET A 191 -19.26 16.64 -30.87
C MET A 191 -20.00 16.40 -29.56
N LEU A 192 -19.35 15.85 -28.55
CA LEU A 192 -19.91 15.67 -27.21
C LEU A 192 -20.27 17.01 -26.57
N ASP A 193 -19.40 18.02 -26.64
CA ASP A 193 -19.68 19.39 -26.18
C ASP A 193 -20.89 19.99 -26.91
N GLN A 194 -21.01 19.74 -28.21
CA GLN A 194 -22.18 20.20 -28.98
C GLN A 194 -23.47 19.52 -28.50
N VAL A 195 -23.44 18.21 -28.23
CA VAL A 195 -24.60 17.49 -27.66
C VAL A 195 -24.94 18.03 -26.27
N ARG A 196 -23.95 18.29 -25.42
CA ARG A 196 -24.16 18.91 -24.09
C ARG A 196 -24.90 20.24 -24.19
N ARG A 197 -24.48 21.13 -25.09
CA ARG A 197 -25.16 22.42 -25.32
C ARG A 197 -26.61 22.25 -25.77
N LEU A 198 -26.88 21.27 -26.64
CA LEU A 198 -28.26 20.98 -27.09
C LEU A 198 -29.15 20.49 -25.95
N GLU A 199 -28.58 19.80 -24.95
CA GLU A 199 -29.29 19.38 -23.74
C GLU A 199 -29.28 20.43 -22.62
N GLY A 200 -28.76 21.63 -22.87
CA GLY A 200 -28.68 22.71 -21.88
C GLY A 200 -27.63 22.48 -20.79
N LEU A 201 -26.69 21.55 -21.00
CA LEU A 201 -25.55 21.30 -20.12
C LEU A 201 -24.35 22.16 -20.55
N PRO A 202 -23.53 22.65 -19.60
CA PRO A 202 -22.32 23.41 -19.93
C PRO A 202 -21.30 22.52 -20.65
N ALA A 203 -20.61 23.03 -21.67
CA ALA A 203 -19.49 22.33 -22.30
C ALA A 203 -18.30 22.28 -21.31
N GLU A 204 -17.47 21.23 -21.37
CA GLU A 204 -16.29 21.17 -20.49
C GLU A 204 -15.25 22.24 -20.86
N SER A 205 -15.15 22.58 -22.14
CA SER A 205 -14.31 23.68 -22.64
C SER A 205 -14.67 25.08 -22.09
N ASP A 206 -15.86 25.24 -21.51
CA ASP A 206 -16.28 26.48 -20.84
C ASP A 206 -15.82 26.54 -19.36
N GLN A 207 -15.39 25.42 -18.77
CA GLN A 207 -14.99 25.34 -17.35
C GLN A 207 -13.53 25.75 -17.11
N ASP A 208 -12.68 25.75 -18.13
CA ASP A 208 -11.27 26.18 -18.04
C ASP A 208 -11.08 27.71 -18.14
N GLN A 209 -12.17 28.49 -18.24
CA GLN A 209 -12.13 29.96 -18.39
C GLN A 209 -12.38 30.73 -17.07
N TYR A 210 -12.37 30.07 -15.91
CA TYR A 210 -12.62 30.68 -14.59
C TYR A 210 -11.57 30.33 -13.54
#